data_AF-A0A367K8U8-F1
#
_entry.id   AF-A0A367K8U8-F1
#
_cell.length_a   1.000
_cell.length_b   1.000
_cell.length_c   1.000
_cell.angle_alpha   90.00
_cell.angle_beta   90.00
_cell.angle_gamma   90.00
#
_symmetry.space_group_name_H-M   'P 1'
#
loop_
_entity.id
_entity.type
_entity.pdbx_description
1 polymer ?
#
loop_
_entity_poly.entity_id
_entity_poly.type
_entity_poly.pdbx_seq_one_letter_code
_entity_poly.pdbx_strand_id
1 'polypeptide(L)'
;MLTAQEVAWVIYAIFFTALSLALVIRSRHHVLLLPFVLFSILISIALIVMLSAHYNYILAETWASKSLALNILPVISLLVFLGIMEAQILFIRQVATALNNRERWRSIYLRDSEKQEGFPVRQRKQSLHPWNYWTSITILIIYALVVLCCIILQLLAFRMSSVKTRDLGMAICITILFILSSTNCIVIWNSSASSTIRQNRDDTLFLRCVPALFSIALTGMCILAWIHYGAFGYSLAAWILVESLLVYLPFILILCMSIHVRKFKSMGRQYPNQYSPKTIREISFVTKRLTAEEVNQKYTYPPPSYYPY
;
A
#
# COMPACT_ATOMS: atom_id res chain seq x y z
N MET A 1 -33.73 19.69 12.01
CA MET A 1 -33.12 19.84 10.66
C MET A 1 -31.65 19.46 10.79
N LEU A 2 -31.12 18.66 9.88
CA LEU A 2 -29.70 18.27 9.88
C LEU A 2 -28.82 19.48 9.56
N THR A 3 -27.69 19.62 10.26
CA THR A 3 -26.68 20.65 9.93
C THR A 3 -25.90 20.27 8.66
N ALA A 4 -25.27 21.25 8.00
CA ALA A 4 -24.47 21.00 6.80
C ALA A 4 -23.34 19.96 7.03
N GLN A 5 -22.79 19.91 8.25
CA GLN A 5 -21.78 18.93 8.65
C GLN A 5 -22.37 17.52 8.77
N GLU A 6 -23.56 17.39 9.37
CA GLU A 6 -24.26 16.10 9.47
C GLU A 6 -24.67 15.59 8.09
N VAL A 7 -25.11 16.47 7.19
CA VAL A 7 -25.39 16.10 5.79
C VAL A 7 -24.13 15.55 5.11
N ALA A 8 -22.97 16.19 5.30
CA ALA A 8 -21.71 15.69 4.77
C ALA A 8 -21.35 14.30 5.34
N TRP A 9 -21.53 14.08 6.64
CA TRP A 9 -21.30 12.78 7.27
C TRP A 9 -22.23 11.69 6.75
N VAL A 10 -23.51 11.99 6.51
CA VAL A 10 -24.44 11.05 5.88
C VAL A 10 -23.95 10.65 4.49
N ILE A 11 -23.52 11.63 3.68
CA ILE A 11 -22.99 11.37 2.33
C ILE A 11 -21.76 10.46 2.42
N TYR A 12 -20.80 10.77 3.30
CA TYR A 12 -19.62 9.93 3.49
C TYR A 12 -20.00 8.52 3.95
N ALA A 13 -20.94 8.39 4.90
CA ALA A 13 -21.38 7.10 5.40
C ALA A 13 -21.98 6.24 4.28
N ILE A 14 -22.79 6.83 3.38
CA ILE A 14 -23.34 6.13 2.22
C ILE A 14 -22.22 5.62 1.31
N PHE A 15 -21.23 6.45 0.98
CA PHE A 15 -20.12 6.02 0.12
C PHE A 15 -19.27 4.93 0.77
N PHE A 16 -18.85 5.09 2.03
CA PHE A 16 -18.01 4.11 2.71
C PHE A 16 -18.75 2.80 2.99
N THR A 17 -20.06 2.85 3.28
CA THR A 17 -20.86 1.62 3.46
C THR A 17 -21.03 0.87 2.14
N ALA A 18 -21.36 1.57 1.04
CA ALA A 18 -21.46 0.94 -0.29
C ALA A 18 -20.12 0.32 -0.74
N LEU A 19 -19.01 1.04 -0.55
CA LEU A 19 -17.68 0.55 -0.90
C LEU A 19 -17.22 -0.60 0.00
N SER A 20 -17.54 -0.56 1.30
CA SER A 20 -17.22 -1.65 2.21
C SER A 20 -17.97 -2.93 1.83
N LEU A 21 -19.25 -2.84 1.48
CA LEU A 21 -20.03 -3.99 1.00
C LEU A 21 -19.42 -4.58 -0.28
N ALA A 22 -19.10 -3.73 -1.27
CA ALA A 22 -18.47 -4.16 -2.51
C ALA A 22 -17.10 -4.83 -2.26
N LEU A 23 -16.30 -4.28 -1.34
CA LEU A 23 -15.01 -4.85 -0.95
C LEU A 23 -15.16 -6.17 -0.17
N VAL A 24 -16.15 -6.31 0.71
CA VAL A 24 -16.43 -7.56 1.45
C VAL A 24 -16.81 -8.69 0.49
N ILE A 25 -17.67 -8.41 -0.50
CA ILE A 25 -18.03 -9.40 -1.53
C ILE A 25 -16.79 -9.85 -2.29
N ARG A 26 -15.90 -8.91 -2.62
CA ARG A 26 -14.66 -9.19 -3.36
C ARG A 26 -13.59 -9.89 -2.51
N SER A 27 -13.45 -9.53 -1.24
CA SER A 27 -12.38 -10.02 -0.36
C SER A 27 -12.49 -11.50 -0.04
N ARG A 28 -13.67 -12.11 -0.20
CA ARG A 28 -13.89 -13.57 -0.20
C ARG A 28 -12.90 -14.32 -1.12
N HIS A 29 -12.43 -13.67 -2.18
CA HIS A 29 -11.50 -14.25 -3.13
C HIS A 29 -10.07 -13.68 -3.04
N HIS A 30 -9.85 -12.65 -2.22
CA HIS A 30 -8.60 -11.87 -2.15
C HIS A 30 -8.31 -11.37 -0.72
N VAL A 31 -7.54 -12.16 0.04
CA VAL A 31 -7.18 -11.85 1.44
C VAL A 31 -6.39 -10.52 1.57
N LEU A 32 -5.62 -10.15 0.55
CA LEU A 32 -4.83 -8.89 0.51
C LEU A 32 -5.70 -7.62 0.56
N LEU A 33 -7.02 -7.73 0.32
CA LEU A 33 -7.94 -6.59 0.42
C LEU A 33 -8.46 -6.37 1.85
N LEU A 34 -8.18 -7.29 2.78
CA LEU A 34 -8.71 -7.26 4.14
C LEU A 34 -8.38 -5.96 4.90
N PRO A 35 -7.17 -5.37 4.81
CA PRO A 35 -6.89 -4.09 5.46
C PRO A 35 -7.78 -2.95 4.96
N PHE A 36 -8.04 -2.89 3.65
CA PHE A 36 -8.94 -1.88 3.05
C PHE A 36 -10.41 -2.12 3.42
N VAL A 37 -10.84 -3.39 3.52
CA VAL A 37 -12.17 -3.77 4.02
C VAL A 37 -12.34 -3.27 5.45
N LEU A 38 -11.43 -3.64 6.35
CA LEU A 38 -11.50 -3.24 7.76
C LEU A 38 -11.50 -1.71 7.91
N PHE A 39 -10.66 -1.01 7.16
CA PHE A 39 -10.65 0.45 7.12
C PHE A 39 -12.02 1.01 6.73
N SER A 40 -12.62 0.54 5.63
CA SER A 40 -13.92 1.03 5.15
C SER A 40 -15.07 0.74 6.11
N ILE A 41 -15.05 -0.42 6.78
CA ILE A 41 -16.04 -0.79 7.80
C ILE A 41 -15.89 0.09 9.03
N LEU A 42 -14.66 0.28 9.54
CA LEU A 42 -14.43 1.10 10.74
C LEU A 42 -14.78 2.56 10.51
N ILE A 43 -14.49 3.13 9.32
CA ILE A 43 -14.95 4.49 8.97
C ILE A 43 -16.47 4.56 8.91
N SER A 44 -17.12 3.57 8.29
CA SER A 44 -18.58 3.53 8.22
C SER A 44 -19.20 3.49 9.62
N ILE A 45 -18.69 2.63 10.51
CA ILE A 45 -19.13 2.53 11.90
C ILE A 45 -18.89 3.86 12.62
N ALA A 46 -17.70 4.46 12.49
CA ALA A 46 -17.37 5.72 13.14
C ALA A 46 -18.30 6.87 12.69
N LEU A 47 -18.61 6.95 11.40
CA LEU A 47 -19.57 7.93 10.86
C LEU A 47 -20.99 7.68 11.38
N ILE A 48 -21.45 6.43 11.41
CA ILE A 48 -22.77 6.05 11.93
C ILE A 48 -22.87 6.36 13.43
N VAL A 49 -21.82 6.08 14.21
CA VAL A 49 -21.77 6.40 15.65
C VAL A 49 -21.80 7.90 15.89
N MET A 50 -21.07 8.68 15.09
CA MET A 50 -21.12 10.15 15.20
C MET A 50 -22.49 10.72 14.84
N LEU A 51 -23.16 10.15 13.83
CA LEU A 51 -24.54 10.49 13.46
C LEU A 51 -25.56 10.08 14.52
N SER A 52 -25.46 8.87 15.07
CA SER A 52 -26.44 8.32 16.02
C SER A 52 -26.34 8.99 17.39
N ALA A 53 -25.12 9.30 17.85
CA ALA A 53 -24.89 9.99 19.11
C ALA A 53 -25.30 11.48 19.08
N HIS A 54 -25.79 11.99 17.94
CA HIS A 54 -26.08 13.42 17.71
C HIS A 54 -24.93 14.33 18.20
N TYR A 55 -23.69 13.80 18.14
CA TYR A 55 -22.54 14.19 18.96
C TYR A 55 -22.86 15.31 19.98
N ASN A 56 -23.53 14.90 21.06
CA ASN A 56 -24.19 15.77 22.04
C ASN A 56 -23.19 16.69 22.78
N TYR A 57 -22.94 17.84 22.16
CA TYR A 57 -22.94 19.23 22.67
C TYR A 57 -22.15 19.67 23.91
N ILE A 58 -21.72 18.83 24.85
CA ILE A 58 -21.31 19.37 26.18
C ILE A 58 -19.81 19.71 26.29
N LEU A 59 -18.93 19.18 25.42
CA LEU A 59 -17.47 19.41 25.51
C LEU A 59 -16.77 19.81 24.19
N ALA A 60 -17.52 19.98 23.09
CA ALA A 60 -16.95 20.30 21.78
C ALA A 60 -17.18 21.77 21.44
N GLU A 61 -16.18 22.63 21.67
CA GLU A 61 -16.27 24.08 21.42
C GLU A 61 -16.27 24.46 19.92
N THR A 62 -15.77 23.59 19.03
CA THR A 62 -15.62 23.89 17.58
C THR A 62 -15.93 22.70 16.67
N TRP A 63 -16.38 22.95 15.44
CA TRP A 63 -16.66 21.89 14.45
C TRP A 63 -15.43 21.03 14.10
N ALA A 64 -14.23 21.61 14.19
CA ALA A 64 -12.96 20.92 13.99
C ALA A 64 -12.71 19.83 15.05
N SER A 65 -13.14 20.07 16.30
CA SER A 65 -13.08 19.05 17.37
C SER A 65 -13.99 17.85 17.12
N LYS A 66 -15.00 17.99 16.24
CA LYS A 66 -15.89 16.91 15.80
C LYS A 66 -15.41 16.22 14.51
N SER A 67 -14.29 16.64 13.92
CA SER A 67 -13.80 16.06 12.67
C SER A 67 -13.27 14.64 12.87
N LEU A 68 -13.79 13.69 12.09
CA LEU A 68 -13.29 12.32 12.06
C LEU A 68 -11.85 12.28 11.52
N ALA A 69 -11.54 13.17 10.56
CA ALA A 69 -10.23 13.30 9.93
C ALA A 69 -9.10 13.58 10.91
N LEU A 70 -9.36 14.30 12.00
CA LEU A 70 -8.33 14.64 13.00
C LEU A 70 -8.27 13.68 14.18
N ASN A 71 -9.42 13.13 14.57
CA ASN A 71 -9.51 12.31 15.78
C ASN A 71 -9.34 10.82 15.50
N ILE A 72 -10.02 10.27 14.50
CA ILE A 72 -10.10 8.82 14.32
C ILE A 72 -9.23 8.37 13.14
N LEU A 73 -9.25 9.14 12.06
CA LEU A 73 -8.60 8.79 10.80
C LEU A 73 -7.08 8.60 10.90
N PRO A 74 -6.29 9.36 11.70
CA PRO A 74 -4.86 9.13 11.83
C PRO A 74 -4.52 7.76 12.45
N VAL A 75 -5.46 7.17 13.19
CA VAL A 75 -5.30 5.83 13.78
C VAL A 75 -5.70 4.76 12.78
N ILE A 76 -6.87 4.89 12.17
CA ILE A 76 -7.38 3.89 11.23
C ILE A 76 -6.59 3.92 9.90
N SER A 77 -5.93 5.02 9.54
CA SER A 77 -5.08 5.12 8.34
C SER A 77 -3.94 4.10 8.33
N LEU A 78 -3.55 3.58 9.50
CA LEU A 78 -2.62 2.44 9.62
C LEU A 78 -3.06 1.24 8.79
N LEU A 79 -4.36 0.96 8.70
CA LEU A 79 -4.88 -0.17 7.92
C LEU A 79 -4.69 0.02 6.42
N VAL A 80 -4.92 1.24 5.92
CA VAL A 80 -4.65 1.59 4.51
C VAL A 80 -3.17 1.49 4.24
N PHE A 81 -2.34 2.02 5.15
CA PHE A 81 -0.89 1.94 5.03
C PHE A 81 -0.42 0.48 5.03
N LEU A 82 -0.95 -0.38 5.90
CA LEU A 82 -0.63 -1.80 5.95
C LEU A 82 -0.98 -2.51 4.63
N GLY A 83 -2.17 -2.27 4.08
CA GLY A 83 -2.57 -2.84 2.78
C GLY A 83 -1.67 -2.36 1.63
N ILE A 84 -1.24 -1.09 1.67
CA ILE A 84 -0.26 -0.54 0.73
C ILE A 84 1.10 -1.25 0.86
N MET A 85 1.61 -1.39 2.08
CA MET A 85 2.90 -2.02 2.36
C MET A 85 2.90 -3.50 1.97
N GLU A 86 1.81 -4.22 2.22
CA GLU A 86 1.67 -5.63 1.83
C GLU A 86 1.75 -5.79 0.31
N ALA A 87 1.03 -4.95 -0.44
CA ALA A 87 1.08 -4.95 -1.91
C ALA A 87 2.49 -4.64 -2.44
N GLN A 88 3.19 -3.68 -1.83
CA GLN A 88 4.56 -3.31 -2.21
C GLN A 88 5.56 -4.43 -1.93
N ILE A 89 5.50 -5.04 -0.75
CA ILE A 89 6.42 -6.11 -0.35
C ILE A 89 6.26 -7.31 -1.29
N LEU A 90 5.02 -7.66 -1.63
CA LEU A 90 4.75 -8.73 -2.60
C LEU A 90 5.33 -8.40 -3.98
N PHE A 91 5.16 -7.16 -4.44
CA PHE A 91 5.73 -6.72 -5.71
C PHE A 91 7.26 -6.78 -5.70
N ILE A 92 7.92 -6.22 -4.68
CA ILE A 92 9.38 -6.22 -4.56
C ILE A 92 9.93 -7.65 -4.57
N ARG A 93 9.30 -8.56 -3.82
CA ARG A 93 9.68 -9.97 -3.77
C ARG A 93 9.58 -10.63 -5.15
N GLN A 94 8.52 -10.33 -5.89
CA GLN A 94 8.31 -10.90 -7.22
C GLN A 94 9.29 -10.36 -8.24
N VAL A 95 9.53 -9.05 -8.26
CA VAL A 95 10.56 -8.44 -9.11
C VAL A 95 11.93 -9.05 -8.83
N ALA A 96 12.30 -9.20 -7.55
CA ALA A 96 13.55 -9.84 -7.16
C ALA A 96 13.65 -11.29 -7.66
N THR A 97 12.56 -12.09 -7.52
CA THR A 97 12.54 -13.46 -8.03
C THR A 97 12.60 -13.54 -9.56
N ALA A 98 11.93 -12.64 -10.26
CA ALA A 98 11.92 -12.59 -11.72
C ALA A 98 13.30 -12.20 -12.28
N LEU A 99 13.98 -11.23 -11.65
CA LEU A 99 15.35 -10.85 -12.01
C LEU A 99 16.34 -11.97 -11.77
N ASN A 100 16.29 -12.62 -10.59
CA ASN A 100 17.16 -13.76 -10.29
C ASN A 100 16.94 -14.93 -11.27
N ASN A 101 15.68 -15.22 -11.59
CA ASN A 101 15.36 -16.23 -12.59
C ASN A 101 15.86 -15.83 -13.98
N ARG A 102 15.69 -14.57 -14.40
CA ARG A 102 16.20 -14.07 -15.68
C ARG A 102 17.72 -14.21 -15.78
N GLU A 103 18.46 -13.86 -14.73
CA GLU A 103 19.91 -14.04 -14.68
C GLU A 103 20.29 -15.52 -14.77
N ARG A 104 19.56 -16.38 -14.06
CA ARG A 104 19.74 -17.84 -14.13
C ARG A 104 19.48 -18.39 -15.53
N TRP A 105 18.37 -18.04 -16.17
CA TRP A 105 18.06 -18.49 -17.54
C TRP A 105 19.05 -17.93 -18.55
N ARG A 106 19.46 -16.66 -18.40
CA ARG A 106 20.51 -16.06 -19.24
C ARG A 106 21.83 -16.80 -19.09
N SER A 107 22.18 -17.26 -17.89
CA SER A 107 23.38 -18.05 -17.65
C SER A 107 23.32 -19.49 -18.20
N ILE A 108 22.11 -20.03 -18.38
CA ILE A 108 21.89 -21.40 -18.90
C ILE A 108 21.87 -21.42 -20.44
N TYR A 109 21.33 -20.38 -21.07
CA TYR A 109 21.15 -20.34 -22.52
C TYR A 109 22.25 -19.60 -23.29
N LEU A 110 23.13 -18.86 -22.62
CA LEU A 110 24.35 -18.35 -23.26
C LEU A 110 25.34 -19.51 -23.43
N ARG A 111 25.66 -19.82 -24.70
CA ARG A 111 26.66 -20.83 -25.08
C ARG A 111 28.02 -20.40 -24.49
N ASP A 112 28.81 -21.34 -23.98
CA ASP A 112 30.12 -21.03 -23.35
C ASP A 112 31.06 -20.21 -24.25
N SER A 113 30.86 -20.25 -25.58
CA SER A 113 31.59 -19.45 -26.58
C SER A 113 31.14 -17.99 -26.71
N GLU A 114 29.96 -17.61 -26.20
CA GLU A 114 29.46 -16.22 -26.16
C GLU A 114 29.69 -15.55 -24.80
N LYS A 115 30.26 -16.27 -23.84
CA LYS A 115 30.84 -15.69 -22.63
C LYS A 115 32.11 -14.94 -23.05
N GLN A 116 31.95 -13.74 -23.59
CA GLN A 116 33.06 -12.81 -23.79
C GLN A 116 33.92 -12.79 -22.51
N GLU A 117 35.19 -13.18 -22.65
CA GLU A 117 36.22 -13.31 -21.60
C GLU A 117 36.49 -12.03 -20.79
N GLY A 118 35.70 -10.96 -20.98
CA GLY A 118 35.87 -9.67 -20.31
C GLY A 118 34.70 -9.23 -19.45
N PHE A 119 33.56 -9.94 -19.41
CA PHE A 119 32.52 -9.57 -18.45
C PHE A 119 32.83 -10.19 -17.09
N PRO A 120 33.23 -9.41 -16.07
CA PRO A 120 33.25 -9.95 -14.73
C PRO A 120 31.81 -10.37 -14.46
N VAL A 121 31.60 -11.69 -14.32
CA VAL A 121 30.46 -12.23 -13.61
C VAL A 121 30.66 -11.80 -12.16
N ARG A 122 30.49 -10.50 -11.89
CA ARG A 122 29.99 -10.06 -10.61
C ARG A 122 28.61 -10.71 -10.55
N GLN A 123 28.59 -11.94 -10.04
CA GLN A 123 27.54 -12.40 -9.16
C GLN A 123 27.49 -11.37 -8.04
N ARG A 124 26.95 -10.18 -8.32
CA ARG A 124 26.32 -9.39 -7.29
C ARG A 124 25.26 -10.37 -6.83
N LYS A 125 25.52 -11.03 -5.69
CA LYS A 125 24.49 -11.67 -4.90
C LYS A 125 23.44 -10.57 -4.74
N GLN A 126 22.49 -10.51 -5.67
CA GLN A 126 21.33 -9.66 -5.51
C GLN A 126 20.66 -10.29 -4.32
N SER A 127 20.84 -9.65 -3.16
CA SER A 127 20.24 -10.10 -1.93
C SER A 127 18.77 -10.37 -2.23
N LEU A 128 18.26 -11.54 -1.82
CA LEU A 128 16.87 -11.93 -2.04
C LEU A 128 15.88 -10.84 -1.60
N HIS A 129 16.34 -9.97 -0.69
CA HIS A 129 15.69 -8.74 -0.29
C HIS A 129 16.54 -7.53 -0.74
N PRO A 130 16.11 -6.75 -1.75
CA PRO A 130 16.77 -5.50 -2.10
C PRO A 130 16.67 -4.52 -0.91
N TRP A 131 17.56 -3.53 -0.83
CA TRP A 131 17.58 -2.52 0.25
C TRP A 131 16.19 -1.88 0.49
N ASN A 132 15.43 -1.70 -0.59
CA ASN A 132 14.06 -1.17 -0.59
C ASN A 132 13.09 -2.00 0.28
N TYR A 133 13.30 -3.31 0.41
CA TYR A 133 12.49 -4.17 1.29
C TYR A 133 12.67 -3.80 2.76
N TRP A 134 13.92 -3.62 3.20
CA TRP A 134 14.23 -3.26 4.58
C TRP A 134 13.76 -1.85 4.91
N THR A 135 13.96 -0.89 4.00
CA THR A 135 13.46 0.48 4.18
C THR A 135 11.94 0.51 4.32
N SER A 136 11.22 -0.25 3.49
CA SER A 136 9.76 -0.39 3.58
C SER A 136 9.31 -0.94 4.95
N ILE A 137 9.96 -1.98 5.48
CA ILE A 137 9.65 -2.52 6.81
C ILE A 137 9.92 -1.50 7.91
N THR A 138 11.06 -0.81 7.85
CA THR A 138 11.42 0.21 8.85
C THR A 138 10.40 1.35 8.86
N ILE A 139 9.96 1.83 7.68
CA ILE A 139 8.92 2.86 7.57
C ILE A 139 7.62 2.36 8.21
N LEU A 140 7.22 1.10 8.00
CA LEU A 140 6.03 0.52 8.62
C LEU A 140 6.10 0.49 10.16
N ILE A 141 7.25 0.10 10.71
CA ILE A 141 7.46 0.07 12.17
C ILE A 141 7.35 1.49 12.74
N ILE A 142 8.04 2.46 12.13
CA ILE A 142 8.00 3.86 12.59
C ILE A 142 6.57 4.42 12.46
N TYR A 143 5.87 4.14 11.38
CA TYR A 143 4.48 4.57 11.18
C TYR A 143 3.57 4.01 12.28
N ALA A 144 3.69 2.72 12.62
CA ALA A 144 2.92 2.10 13.69
C ALA A 144 3.22 2.71 15.08
N LEU A 145 4.48 3.03 15.36
CA LEU A 145 4.88 3.72 16.61
C LEU A 145 4.28 5.12 16.70
N VAL A 146 4.24 5.87 15.59
CA VAL A 146 3.62 7.21 15.56
C VAL A 146 2.10 7.11 15.77
N VAL A 147 1.44 6.11 15.17
CA VAL A 147 0.02 5.84 15.43
C VAL A 147 -0.24 5.49 16.89
N LEU A 148 0.63 4.69 17.52
CA LEU A 148 0.55 4.40 18.94
C LEU A 148 0.70 5.68 19.79
N CYS A 149 1.56 6.61 19.38
CA CYS A 149 1.66 7.93 19.99
C CYS A 149 0.35 8.73 19.86
N CYS A 150 -0.31 8.73 18.69
CA CYS A 150 -1.63 9.35 18.51
C CYS A 150 -2.66 8.77 19.48
N ILE A 151 -2.71 7.44 19.64
CA ILE A 151 -3.63 6.78 20.57
C ILE A 151 -3.34 7.22 22.02
N ILE A 152 -2.07 7.24 22.42
CA ILE A 152 -1.67 7.69 23.75
C ILE A 152 -2.08 9.14 24.00
N LEU A 153 -1.86 10.05 23.04
CA LEU A 153 -2.28 11.45 23.14
C LEU A 153 -3.81 11.59 23.28
N GLN A 154 -4.58 10.76 22.59
CA GLN A 154 -6.03 10.74 22.72
C GLN A 154 -6.52 10.17 24.05
N LEU A 155 -5.89 9.11 24.55
CA LEU A 155 -6.22 8.52 25.86
C LEU A 155 -5.84 9.45 27.02
N LEU A 156 -4.72 10.17 26.89
CA LEU A 156 -4.29 11.17 27.86
C LEU A 156 -5.06 12.49 27.78
N ALA A 157 -5.98 12.64 26.81
CA ALA A 157 -6.76 13.87 26.64
C ALA A 157 -7.54 14.27 27.90
N PHE A 158 -7.98 13.30 28.72
CA PHE A 158 -8.67 13.57 29.98
C PHE A 158 -7.74 14.01 31.13
N ARG A 159 -6.42 13.80 31.00
CA ARG A 159 -5.42 14.14 32.03
C ARG A 159 -4.53 15.33 31.68
N MET A 160 -4.48 15.75 30.41
CA MET A 160 -3.70 16.91 30.01
C MET A 160 -4.38 18.21 30.45
N SER A 161 -3.63 19.10 31.11
CA SER A 161 -4.18 20.37 31.60
C SER A 161 -4.45 21.41 30.50
N SER A 162 -3.97 21.18 29.26
CA SER A 162 -4.16 22.10 28.14
C SER A 162 -4.59 21.38 26.88
N VAL A 163 -5.74 21.75 26.34
CA VAL A 163 -6.24 21.29 25.02
C VAL A 163 -5.25 21.64 23.91
N LYS A 164 -4.56 22.78 24.03
CA LYS A 164 -3.60 23.30 23.05
C LYS A 164 -2.35 22.44 22.91
N THR A 165 -1.87 21.82 24.00
CA THR A 165 -0.70 20.92 23.93
C THR A 165 -1.05 19.59 23.27
N ARG A 166 -2.28 19.09 23.47
CA ARG A 166 -2.80 17.91 22.78
C ARG A 166 -2.91 18.16 21.27
N ASP A 167 -3.52 19.28 20.88
CA ASP A 167 -3.74 19.59 19.46
C ASP A 167 -2.42 19.81 18.71
N LEU A 168 -1.42 20.40 19.39
CA LEU A 168 -0.04 20.46 18.89
C LEU A 168 0.56 19.07 18.69
N GLY A 169 0.44 18.19 19.70
CA GLY A 169 0.95 16.83 19.64
C GLY A 169 0.34 16.04 18.47
N MET A 170 -0.98 16.15 18.29
CA MET A 170 -1.69 15.52 17.17
C MET A 170 -1.23 16.07 15.81
N ALA A 171 -1.06 17.39 15.67
CA ALA A 171 -0.55 18.00 14.45
C ALA A 171 0.87 17.50 14.12
N ILE A 172 1.76 17.39 15.11
CA ILE A 172 3.11 16.85 14.94
C ILE A 172 3.07 15.36 14.57
N CYS A 173 2.20 14.56 15.18
CA CYS A 173 2.10 13.16 14.79
C CYS A 173 1.61 13.01 13.34
N ILE A 174 0.59 13.77 12.93
CA ILE A 174 0.06 13.73 11.57
C ILE A 174 1.10 14.19 10.54
N THR A 175 1.94 15.19 10.85
CA THR A 175 3.04 15.59 9.95
C THR A 175 4.06 14.47 9.77
N ILE A 176 4.43 13.77 10.84
CA ILE A 176 5.35 12.64 10.76
C ILE A 176 4.73 11.51 9.91
N LEU A 177 3.44 11.19 10.10
CA LEU A 177 2.73 10.21 9.26
C LEU A 177 2.75 10.61 7.78
N PHE A 178 2.53 11.89 7.47
CA PHE A 178 2.62 12.43 6.12
C PHE A 178 4.03 12.27 5.51
N ILE A 179 5.08 12.60 6.27
CA ILE A 179 6.48 12.44 5.82
C ILE A 179 6.80 10.97 5.53
N LEU A 180 6.37 10.05 6.41
CA LEU A 180 6.56 8.61 6.23
C LEU A 180 5.82 8.07 4.99
N SER A 181 4.58 8.53 4.77
CA SER A 181 3.84 8.16 3.55
C SER A 181 4.48 8.69 2.28
N SER A 182 4.96 9.94 2.31
CA SER A 182 5.60 10.59 1.16
C SER A 182 6.92 9.92 0.80
N THR A 183 7.75 9.61 1.81
CA THR A 183 9.00 8.86 1.61
C THR A 183 8.71 7.47 1.04
N ASN A 184 7.69 6.77 1.54
CA ASN A 184 7.27 5.49 0.97
C ASN A 184 6.85 5.61 -0.51
N CYS A 185 6.08 6.64 -0.86
CA CYS A 185 5.67 6.90 -2.24
C CYS A 185 6.88 7.09 -3.17
N ILE A 186 7.91 7.82 -2.73
CA ILE A 186 9.14 8.06 -3.50
C ILE A 186 9.92 6.75 -3.72
N VAL A 187 10.03 5.90 -2.68
CA VAL A 187 10.72 4.59 -2.78
C VAL A 187 10.08 3.70 -3.86
N ILE A 188 8.76 3.72 -3.98
CA ILE A 188 8.03 2.93 -4.98
C ILE A 188 8.19 3.52 -6.37
N TRP A 189 8.15 4.85 -6.49
CA TRP A 189 8.32 5.50 -7.78
C TRP A 189 9.70 5.18 -8.37
N ASN A 190 10.73 5.22 -7.54
CA ASN A 190 12.10 4.88 -7.94
C ASN A 190 12.27 3.40 -8.26
N SER A 191 11.65 2.49 -7.48
CA SER A 191 11.75 1.05 -7.73
C SER A 191 10.94 0.58 -8.96
N SER A 192 9.79 1.20 -9.21
CA SER A 192 8.92 0.87 -10.35
C SER A 192 9.37 1.51 -11.68
N ALA A 193 10.34 2.43 -11.68
CA ALA A 193 10.92 3.00 -12.90
C ALA A 193 11.86 2.02 -13.63
N SER A 194 12.30 0.94 -12.95
CA SER A 194 13.03 -0.15 -13.59
C SER A 194 12.11 -0.91 -14.54
N SER A 195 12.19 -0.56 -15.83
CA SER A 195 11.41 -1.00 -17.00
C SER A 195 11.43 -2.51 -17.31
N THR A 196 11.91 -3.34 -16.39
CA THR A 196 12.29 -4.73 -16.69
C THR A 196 11.14 -5.73 -16.69
N ILE A 197 9.94 -5.36 -16.22
CA ILE A 197 8.80 -6.29 -16.16
C ILE A 197 7.55 -5.61 -16.72
N ARG A 198 7.33 -5.79 -18.02
CA ARG A 198 6.15 -5.34 -18.78
C ARG A 198 4.85 -6.10 -18.40
N GLN A 199 4.88 -6.93 -17.36
CA GLN A 199 3.75 -7.74 -16.93
C GLN A 199 2.91 -6.97 -15.90
N ASN A 200 1.70 -6.61 -16.33
CA ASN A 200 0.60 -5.95 -15.61
C ASN A 200 0.73 -4.43 -15.38
N ARG A 201 0.34 -3.67 -16.40
CA ARG A 201 0.09 -2.21 -16.33
C ARG A 201 -0.86 -1.84 -15.19
N ASP A 202 -1.90 -2.65 -14.93
CA ASP A 202 -2.88 -2.35 -13.89
C ASP A 202 -2.31 -2.47 -12.47
N ASP A 203 -1.43 -3.45 -12.23
CA ASP A 203 -0.81 -3.68 -10.92
C ASP A 203 0.23 -2.58 -10.61
N THR A 204 0.99 -2.16 -11.64
CA THR A 204 1.94 -1.05 -11.53
C THR A 204 1.25 0.31 -11.36
N LEU A 205 0.10 0.53 -12.00
CA LEU A 205 -0.73 1.70 -11.76
C LEU A 205 -1.27 1.72 -10.33
N PHE A 206 -1.76 0.60 -9.80
CA PHE A 206 -2.21 0.53 -8.41
C PHE A 206 -1.08 0.86 -7.42
N LEU A 207 0.10 0.27 -7.62
CA LEU A 207 1.27 0.50 -6.77
C LEU A 207 1.78 1.94 -6.83
N ARG A 208 1.50 2.71 -7.88
CA ARG A 208 1.86 4.14 -7.97
C ARG A 208 0.75 5.05 -7.47
N CYS A 209 -0.48 4.83 -7.93
CA CYS A 209 -1.60 5.70 -7.65
C CYS A 209 -2.07 5.58 -6.19
N VAL A 210 -2.14 4.39 -5.60
CA VAL A 210 -2.67 4.23 -4.23
C VAL A 210 -1.78 4.89 -3.18
N PRO A 211 -0.45 4.72 -3.18
CA PRO A 211 0.43 5.44 -2.25
C PRO A 211 0.42 6.95 -2.47
N ALA A 212 0.30 7.40 -3.72
CA ALA A 212 0.18 8.83 -4.02
C ALA A 212 -1.11 9.42 -3.46
N LEU A 213 -2.26 8.77 -3.70
CA LEU A 213 -3.55 9.16 -3.13
C LEU A 213 -3.52 9.14 -1.60
N PHE A 214 -2.86 8.16 -0.99
CA PHE A 214 -2.72 8.08 0.45
C PHE A 214 -1.89 9.23 1.02
N SER A 215 -0.79 9.59 0.35
CA SER A 215 0.00 10.77 0.71
C SER A 215 -0.80 12.06 0.58
N ILE A 216 -1.61 12.22 -0.49
CA ILE A 216 -2.52 13.37 -0.63
C ILE A 216 -3.51 13.44 0.54
N ALA A 217 -4.09 12.30 0.94
CA ALA A 217 -4.99 12.21 2.08
C ALA A 217 -4.33 12.67 3.40
N LEU A 218 -3.08 12.25 3.63
CA LEU A 218 -2.28 12.65 4.78
C LEU A 218 -1.87 14.12 4.73
N THR A 219 -1.59 14.69 3.56
CA THR A 219 -1.39 16.13 3.40
C THR A 219 -2.65 16.89 3.80
N GLY A 220 -3.83 16.43 3.35
CA GLY A 220 -5.12 17.02 3.72
C GLY A 220 -5.34 17.03 5.23
N MET A 221 -5.12 15.88 5.89
CA MET A 221 -5.21 15.79 7.36
C MET A 221 -4.18 16.68 8.05
N CYS A 222 -2.96 16.78 7.53
CA CYS A 222 -1.90 17.63 8.06
C CYS A 222 -2.31 19.12 8.00
N ILE A 223 -2.82 19.57 6.85
CA ILE A 223 -3.32 20.94 6.68
C ILE A 223 -4.45 21.22 7.69
N LEU A 224 -5.43 20.33 7.80
CA LEU A 224 -6.54 20.48 8.75
C LEU A 224 -6.06 20.52 10.21
N ALA A 225 -5.06 19.71 10.57
CA ALA A 225 -4.52 19.65 11.93
C ALA A 225 -3.82 20.96 12.32
N TRP A 226 -3.00 21.52 11.43
CA TRP A 226 -2.35 22.82 11.66
C TRP A 226 -3.33 23.98 11.65
N ILE A 227 -4.34 23.92 10.77
CA ILE A 227 -5.42 24.89 10.76
C ILE A 227 -6.14 24.90 12.12
N HIS A 228 -6.48 23.71 12.63
CA HIS A 228 -7.15 23.57 13.92
C HIS A 228 -6.28 24.07 15.08
N TYR A 229 -5.01 23.66 15.14
CA TYR A 229 -4.07 24.11 16.15
C TYR A 229 -3.84 25.62 16.15
N GLY A 230 -3.72 26.21 14.96
CA GLY A 230 -3.52 27.65 14.79
C GLY A 230 -4.77 28.49 15.12
N ALA A 231 -5.91 27.86 15.41
CA ALA A 231 -7.20 28.51 15.68
C ALA A 231 -7.59 29.56 14.62
N PHE A 232 -7.15 29.34 13.39
CA PHE A 232 -7.47 30.22 12.28
C PHE A 232 -9.00 30.15 12.04
N GLY A 233 -9.69 31.29 12.12
CA GLY A 233 -11.13 31.36 11.93
C GLY A 233 -11.52 31.03 10.49
N TYR A 234 -11.89 29.78 10.22
CA TYR A 234 -12.37 29.33 8.91
C TYR A 234 -13.86 29.07 8.92
N SER A 235 -14.52 29.32 7.79
CA SER A 235 -15.93 29.00 7.62
C SER A 235 -16.15 27.49 7.59
N LEU A 236 -17.29 27.04 8.12
CA LEU A 236 -17.69 25.62 8.10
C LEU A 236 -17.70 25.05 6.66
N ALA A 237 -18.14 25.84 5.68
CA ALA A 237 -18.16 25.43 4.28
C ALA A 237 -16.77 25.17 3.72
N ALA A 238 -15.80 26.04 4.02
CA ALA A 238 -14.40 25.85 3.60
C ALA A 238 -13.79 24.62 4.27
N TRP A 239 -14.08 24.39 5.56
CA TRP A 239 -13.64 23.20 6.28
C TRP A 239 -14.15 21.91 5.61
N ILE A 240 -15.47 21.83 5.35
CA ILE A 240 -16.10 20.66 4.72
C ILE A 240 -15.53 20.44 3.30
N LEU A 241 -15.30 21.51 2.54
CA LEU A 241 -14.74 21.41 1.20
C LEU A 241 -13.30 20.87 1.21
N VAL A 242 -12.46 21.36 2.13
CA VAL A 242 -11.09 20.87 2.28
C VAL A 242 -11.08 19.42 2.76
N GLU A 243 -11.91 19.08 3.74
CA GLU A 243 -12.01 17.71 4.28
C GLU A 243 -12.53 16.71 3.23
N SER A 244 -13.56 17.07 2.46
CA SER A 244 -14.07 16.24 1.37
C SER A 244 -13.05 16.02 0.27
N LEU A 245 -12.41 17.09 -0.22
CA LEU A 245 -11.57 17.05 -1.40
C LEU A 245 -10.17 16.48 -1.12
N LEU A 246 -9.56 16.86 0.01
CA LEU A 246 -8.19 16.45 0.33
C LEU A 246 -8.11 15.22 1.23
N VAL A 247 -9.18 14.82 1.93
CA VAL A 247 -9.14 13.65 2.83
C VAL A 247 -10.04 12.54 2.31
N TYR A 248 -11.36 12.73 2.27
CA TYR A 248 -12.28 11.63 1.96
C TYR A 248 -12.24 11.19 0.50
N LEU A 249 -12.14 12.12 -0.45
CA LEU A 249 -12.10 11.79 -1.88
C LEU A 249 -10.89 10.91 -2.24
N PRO A 250 -9.65 11.20 -1.81
CA PRO A 250 -8.53 10.30 -1.99
C PRO A 250 -8.76 8.90 -1.39
N PHE A 251 -9.34 8.80 -0.18
CA PHE A 251 -9.66 7.49 0.40
C PHE A 251 -10.73 6.74 -0.39
N ILE A 252 -11.77 7.42 -0.86
CA ILE A 252 -12.79 6.83 -1.74
C ILE A 252 -12.15 6.32 -3.02
N LEU A 253 -11.26 7.09 -3.65
CA LEU A 253 -10.53 6.67 -4.85
C LEU A 253 -9.64 5.45 -4.60
N ILE A 254 -8.96 5.38 -3.44
CA ILE A 254 -8.18 4.21 -3.03
C ILE A 254 -9.09 2.98 -2.95
N LEU A 255 -10.24 3.07 -2.28
CA LEU A 255 -11.19 1.96 -2.16
C LEU A 255 -11.75 1.54 -3.53
N CYS A 256 -12.10 2.49 -4.38
CA CYS A 256 -12.52 2.23 -5.76
C CYS A 256 -11.44 1.49 -6.56
N MET A 257 -10.18 1.92 -6.46
CA MET A 257 -9.05 1.24 -7.11
C MET A 257 -8.87 -0.18 -6.58
N SER A 258 -8.98 -0.39 -5.27
CA SER A 258 -8.94 -1.72 -4.64
C SER A 258 -10.04 -2.66 -5.14
N ILE A 259 -11.21 -2.13 -5.51
CA ILE A 259 -12.29 -2.89 -6.17
C ILE A 259 -11.97 -3.16 -7.65
N HIS A 260 -11.20 -2.32 -8.34
CA HIS A 260 -10.93 -2.52 -9.77
C HIS A 260 -9.75 -3.46 -10.05
N VAL A 261 -8.75 -3.55 -9.17
CA VAL A 261 -7.55 -4.39 -9.41
C VAL A 261 -7.85 -5.88 -9.34
N ARG A 262 -8.06 -6.52 -10.51
CA ARG A 262 -8.55 -7.90 -10.67
C ARG A 262 -7.50 -9.00 -10.39
N LYS A 263 -6.20 -8.69 -10.26
CA LYS A 263 -5.14 -9.69 -10.50
C LYS A 263 -3.91 -9.70 -9.58
N PHE A 264 -4.02 -9.33 -8.31
CA PHE A 264 -2.97 -9.73 -7.34
C PHE A 264 -2.71 -11.26 -7.30
N LYS A 265 -3.71 -12.06 -7.73
CA LYS A 265 -3.66 -13.53 -7.83
C LYS A 265 -2.70 -14.06 -8.91
N SER A 266 -2.37 -13.26 -9.93
CA SER A 266 -1.46 -13.65 -11.02
C SER A 266 0.00 -13.52 -10.62
N MET A 267 0.27 -12.54 -9.75
CA MET A 267 1.61 -12.13 -9.37
C MET A 267 2.33 -13.23 -8.53
N GLY A 268 1.58 -13.96 -7.69
CA GLY A 268 2.10 -15.16 -6.99
C GLY A 268 1.98 -16.48 -7.77
N ARG A 269 1.17 -16.53 -8.84
CA ARG A 269 0.94 -17.76 -9.64
C ARG A 269 1.77 -17.86 -10.91
N GLN A 270 2.40 -16.78 -11.37
CA GLN A 270 3.27 -16.79 -12.56
C GLN A 270 4.60 -17.49 -12.33
N TYR A 271 4.97 -17.73 -11.07
CA TYR A 271 6.01 -18.69 -10.69
C TYR A 271 5.40 -19.67 -9.69
N PRO A 272 4.59 -20.65 -10.15
CA PRO A 272 4.24 -21.76 -9.27
C PRO A 272 5.57 -22.42 -8.90
N ASN A 273 5.77 -22.66 -7.61
CA ASN A 273 6.83 -23.49 -7.05
C ASN A 273 7.44 -24.43 -8.10
N GLN A 274 8.60 -24.05 -8.65
CA GLN A 274 9.36 -24.91 -9.57
C GLN A 274 10.02 -26.08 -8.83
N TYR A 275 9.61 -26.35 -7.59
CA TYR A 275 9.70 -27.68 -6.98
C TYR A 275 8.46 -28.48 -7.34
N SER A 276 8.32 -28.76 -8.64
CA SER A 276 7.52 -29.91 -9.06
C SER A 276 8.23 -31.17 -8.52
N PRO A 277 7.54 -32.11 -7.88
CA PRO A 277 8.14 -33.40 -7.51
C PRO A 277 8.67 -34.18 -8.73
N LYS A 278 8.30 -33.79 -9.97
CA LYS A 278 8.92 -34.31 -11.19
C LYS A 278 10.36 -33.84 -11.38
N THR A 279 10.71 -32.60 -11.02
CA THR A 279 12.09 -32.09 -11.14
C THR A 279 13.05 -32.79 -10.18
N ILE A 280 12.58 -33.24 -9.00
CA ILE A 280 13.42 -33.99 -8.04
C ILE A 280 13.72 -35.40 -8.59
N ARG A 281 12.76 -36.05 -9.25
CA ARG A 281 13.02 -37.30 -9.99
C ARG A 281 13.94 -37.06 -11.18
N GLU A 282 13.73 -36.01 -11.96
CA GLU A 282 14.60 -35.70 -13.10
C GLU A 282 16.04 -35.35 -12.68
N ILE A 283 16.25 -34.65 -11.56
CA ILE A 283 17.61 -34.38 -11.03
C ILE A 283 18.28 -35.68 -10.54
N SER A 284 17.50 -36.63 -10.00
CA SER A 284 18.02 -37.97 -9.65
C SER A 284 18.32 -38.85 -10.88
N PHE A 285 17.71 -38.56 -12.03
CA PHE A 285 18.02 -39.20 -13.31
C PHE A 285 19.19 -38.52 -14.03
N VAL A 286 19.36 -37.19 -13.91
CA VAL A 286 20.49 -36.44 -14.48
C VAL A 286 21.82 -36.80 -13.79
N THR A 287 21.80 -37.25 -12.53
CA THR A 287 22.99 -37.81 -11.86
C THR A 287 23.34 -39.24 -12.31
N LYS A 288 22.47 -39.92 -13.07
CA LYS A 288 22.80 -41.17 -13.77
C LYS A 288 23.13 -40.87 -15.23
N ARG A 289 24.44 -40.68 -15.50
CA ARG A 289 25.13 -40.76 -16.80
C ARG A 289 24.19 -40.75 -18.03
N LEU A 290 23.85 -39.56 -18.52
CA LEU A 290 23.32 -39.40 -19.86
C LEU A 290 24.51 -39.42 -20.84
N THR A 291 24.52 -40.43 -21.72
CA THR A 291 25.44 -40.54 -22.85
C THR A 291 25.17 -39.44 -23.87
N ALA A 292 26.22 -39.00 -24.57
CA ALA A 292 26.27 -37.78 -25.37
C ALA A 292 25.20 -37.68 -26.50
N GLU A 293 24.53 -38.77 -26.86
CA GLU A 293 23.55 -38.80 -27.96
C GLU A 293 22.15 -38.29 -27.56
N GLU A 294 21.70 -38.47 -26.31
CA GLU A 294 20.36 -38.01 -25.87
C GLU A 294 20.30 -36.48 -25.63
N VAL A 295 21.46 -35.86 -25.43
CA VAL A 295 21.59 -34.40 -25.21
C VAL A 295 21.21 -33.63 -26.48
N ASN A 296 21.50 -34.17 -27.67
CA ASN A 296 21.23 -33.48 -28.93
C ASN A 296 19.77 -33.51 -29.38
N GLN A 297 18.93 -34.44 -28.87
CA GLN A 297 17.52 -34.50 -29.23
C GLN A 297 16.61 -33.62 -28.36
N LYS A 298 17.06 -33.17 -27.18
CA LYS A 298 16.24 -32.39 -26.22
C LYS A 298 16.34 -30.87 -26.35
N TYR A 299 17.30 -30.34 -27.12
CA TYR A 299 17.38 -28.90 -27.42
C TYR A 299 16.59 -28.58 -28.70
N THR A 300 15.26 -28.65 -28.61
CA THR A 300 14.41 -27.97 -29.58
C THR A 300 14.59 -26.46 -29.41
N TYR A 301 14.82 -25.76 -30.53
CA TYR A 301 15.00 -24.32 -30.57
C TYR A 301 13.84 -23.58 -29.88
N PRO A 302 14.12 -22.46 -29.18
CA PRO A 302 13.06 -21.68 -28.52
C PRO A 302 12.08 -21.11 -29.55
N PRO A 303 10.83 -20.83 -29.13
CA PRO A 303 9.83 -20.22 -30.02
C PRO A 303 10.31 -18.87 -30.55
N PRO A 304 9.94 -18.50 -31.80
CA PRO A 304 10.53 -17.37 -32.55
C PRO A 304 10.38 -15.99 -31.89
N SER A 305 9.60 -15.86 -30.81
CA SER A 305 9.46 -14.62 -30.04
C SER A 305 10.73 -14.14 -29.31
N TYR A 306 11.81 -14.92 -29.33
CA TYR A 306 13.08 -14.60 -28.66
C TYR A 306 14.19 -14.10 -29.59
N TYR A 307 13.95 -14.01 -30.90
CA TYR A 307 14.90 -13.39 -31.82
C TYR A 307 14.55 -11.91 -32.03
N PRO A 308 15.47 -10.97 -31.79
CA PRO A 308 15.32 -9.61 -32.27
C PRO A 308 15.39 -9.61 -33.81
N TYR A 309 14.49 -8.85 -34.46
CA TYR A 309 14.57 -8.54 -35.89
C TYR A 309 15.74 -7.61 -36.19
#